data_AF-A0A7X3FHL2-F1
#
_entry.id   AF-A0A7X3FHL2-F1
#
_cell.length_a   1.000
_cell.length_b   1.000
_cell.length_c   1.000
_cell.angle_alpha   90.00
_cell.angle_beta   90.00
_cell.angle_gamma   90.00
#
_symmetry.space_group_name_H-M   'P 1'
#
loop_
_entity.id
_entity.type
_entity.pdbx_description
1 polymer ?
#
loop_
_entity_poly.entity_id
_entity_poly.type
_entity_poly.pdbx_seq_one_letter_code
_entity_poly.pdbx_strand_id
1 'polypeptide(L)'
;MFEGERKRMKKWIYVLIGLCLAAGIYAVIRANIDPTLAPDDIKLRTRMVPAAEAPPQTPASESYTALYEVELESADGKALDQSGYTYKVYPGLDNAEIVGAEAAPDAIKNGHKPENYTFGGEDTNTLNPAKEMLERITGAATSIEEAKRAGMASGFIYKGADFPAKVRFYIKEKDPAKQESRSYVLFSYHEVKWGKDVSWVKAVKLAP
;
A
#
# COMPACT_ATOMS: atom_id res chain seq x y z
N MET A 1 60.26 8.59 8.88
CA MET A 1 59.18 7.61 8.70
C MET A 1 59.79 6.26 8.37
N PHE A 2 59.80 5.36 9.35
CA PHE A 2 60.48 4.07 9.30
C PHE A 2 59.83 3.16 8.26
N GLU A 3 60.60 2.31 7.58
CA GLU A 3 60.08 1.38 6.54
C GLU A 3 58.91 0.52 7.02
N GLY A 4 58.87 0.17 8.31
CA GLY A 4 57.76 -0.56 8.93
C GLY A 4 56.45 0.23 8.99
N GLU A 5 56.50 1.54 9.22
CA GLU A 5 55.31 2.42 9.22
C GLU A 5 54.77 2.57 7.80
N ARG A 6 55.65 2.71 6.80
CA ARG A 6 55.28 2.80 5.39
C ARG A 6 54.59 1.51 4.88
N LYS A 7 55.06 0.33 5.32
CA LYS A 7 54.43 -0.96 5.00
C LYS A 7 53.06 -1.13 5.68
N ARG A 8 52.92 -0.73 6.97
CA ARG A 8 51.61 -0.75 7.66
C ARG A 8 50.61 0.22 7.02
N MET A 9 51.06 1.42 6.66
CA MET A 9 50.22 2.43 6.02
C MET A 9 49.70 1.97 4.65
N LYS A 10 50.56 1.35 3.83
CA LYS A 10 50.14 0.72 2.57
C LYS A 10 49.09 -0.37 2.78
N LYS A 11 49.26 -1.24 3.78
CA LYS A 11 48.29 -2.28 4.11
C LYS A 11 46.92 -1.70 4.50
N TRP A 12 46.91 -0.63 5.30
CA TRP A 12 45.68 0.08 5.66
C TRP A 12 45.00 0.75 4.46
N ILE A 13 45.77 1.34 3.55
CA ILE A 13 45.23 1.92 2.31
C ILE A 13 44.56 0.83 1.45
N TYR A 14 45.18 -0.34 1.28
CA TYR A 14 44.56 -1.45 0.54
C TYR A 14 43.28 -1.97 1.21
N VAL A 15 43.24 -2.02 2.55
CA VAL A 15 42.02 -2.39 3.29
C VAL A 15 40.92 -1.35 3.08
N LEU A 16 41.24 -0.06 3.13
CA LEU A 16 40.27 1.02 2.90
C LEU A 16 39.72 0.98 1.47
N ILE A 17 40.57 0.81 0.46
CA ILE A 17 40.14 0.67 -0.94
C ILE A 17 39.23 -0.56 -1.10
N GLY A 18 39.59 -1.69 -0.48
CA GLY A 18 38.75 -2.89 -0.48
C GLY A 18 37.38 -2.66 0.15
N LEU A 19 37.30 -1.94 1.27
CA LEU A 19 36.04 -1.57 1.92
C LEU A 19 35.20 -0.62 1.05
N CYS A 20 35.81 0.39 0.42
CA CYS A 20 35.12 1.29 -0.49
C CYS A 20 34.56 0.56 -1.72
N LEU A 21 35.33 -0.38 -2.30
CA LEU A 21 34.86 -1.21 -3.41
C LEU A 21 33.71 -2.13 -2.98
N ALA A 22 33.82 -2.78 -1.82
CA ALA A 22 32.75 -3.61 -1.29
C ALA A 22 31.47 -2.81 -1.03
N ALA A 23 31.59 -1.60 -0.45
CA ALA A 23 30.46 -0.70 -0.24
C ALA A 23 29.84 -0.23 -1.57
N GLY A 24 30.66 0.08 -2.58
CA GLY A 24 30.19 0.46 -3.91
C GLY A 24 29.46 -0.68 -4.63
N ILE A 25 30.01 -1.89 -4.59
CA ILE A 25 29.35 -3.09 -5.13
C ILE A 25 28.03 -3.36 -4.41
N TYR A 26 28.03 -3.27 -3.07
CA TYR A 26 26.82 -3.43 -2.28
C TYR A 26 25.75 -2.39 -2.63
N ALA A 27 26.13 -1.11 -2.78
CA ALA A 27 25.21 -0.05 -3.17
C ALA A 27 24.60 -0.28 -4.56
N VAL A 28 25.39 -0.76 -5.53
CA VAL A 28 24.91 -1.09 -6.88
C VAL A 28 23.96 -2.29 -6.84
N ILE A 29 24.31 -3.34 -6.10
CA ILE A 29 23.43 -4.51 -5.93
C ILE A 29 22.11 -4.09 -5.29
N ARG A 30 22.18 -3.29 -4.22
CA ARG A 30 21.00 -2.78 -3.52
C ARG A 30 20.11 -1.95 -4.43
N ALA A 31 20.67 -1.01 -5.20
CA ALA A 31 19.92 -0.20 -6.15
C ALA A 31 19.20 -1.05 -7.24
N ASN A 32 19.75 -2.23 -7.54
CA ASN A 32 19.24 -3.12 -8.59
C ASN A 32 18.26 -4.19 -8.08
N ILE A 33 18.17 -4.43 -6.77
CA ILE A 33 17.37 -5.52 -6.18
C ILE A 33 16.33 -4.99 -5.20
N ASP A 34 16.60 -3.91 -4.47
CA ASP A 34 15.63 -3.37 -3.54
C ASP A 34 14.52 -2.64 -4.31
N PRO A 35 13.24 -2.84 -3.96
CA PRO A 35 12.15 -2.10 -4.56
C PRO A 35 12.32 -0.60 -4.28
N THR A 36 11.85 0.24 -5.20
CA THR A 36 11.85 1.71 -5.04
C THR A 36 11.05 2.14 -3.81
N LEU A 37 9.95 1.43 -3.52
CA LEU A 37 9.23 1.53 -2.25
C LEU A 37 9.44 0.23 -1.46
N ALA A 38 10.07 0.32 -0.29
CA ALA A 38 10.17 -0.83 0.60
C ALA A 38 8.82 -1.08 1.31
N PRO A 39 8.51 -2.33 1.73
CA PRO A 39 7.31 -2.61 2.51
C PRO A 39 7.20 -1.79 3.81
N ASP A 40 8.33 -1.45 4.42
CA ASP A 40 8.40 -0.63 5.64
C ASP A 40 8.18 0.86 5.36
N ASP A 41 8.38 1.30 4.12
CA ASP A 41 8.09 2.67 3.70
C ASP A 41 6.58 2.92 3.63
N ILE A 42 5.74 1.88 3.60
CA ILE A 42 4.30 2.02 3.47
C ILE A 42 3.61 1.64 4.78
N LYS A 43 2.91 2.60 5.38
CA LYS A 43 2.03 2.35 6.52
C LYS A 43 0.58 2.47 6.08
N LEU A 44 -0.18 1.42 6.36
CA LEU A 44 -1.63 1.41 6.19
C LEU A 44 -2.28 1.39 7.56
N ARG A 45 -3.26 2.27 7.75
CA ARG A 45 -4.14 2.24 8.92
C ARG A 45 -5.57 2.20 8.44
N THR A 46 -6.40 1.48 9.17
CA THR A 46 -7.80 1.32 8.81
C THR A 46 -8.66 1.48 10.05
N ARG A 47 -9.87 2.00 9.87
CA ARG A 47 -10.88 2.06 10.94
C ARG A 47 -12.28 2.01 10.37
N MET A 48 -13.18 1.38 11.12
CA MET A 48 -14.61 1.44 10.87
C MET A 48 -15.19 2.62 11.63
N VAL A 49 -15.95 3.47 10.94
CA VAL A 49 -16.64 4.62 11.53
C VAL A 49 -18.15 4.40 11.36
N PRO A 50 -18.92 4.33 12.46
CA PRO A 50 -20.38 4.20 12.38
C PRO A 50 -21.00 5.37 11.62
N ALA A 51 -22.07 5.11 10.85
CA ALA A 51 -22.73 6.17 10.05
C ALA A 51 -23.25 7.35 10.90
N ALA A 52 -23.52 7.15 12.19
CA ALA A 52 -23.93 8.21 13.12
C ALA A 52 -22.84 9.27 13.39
N GLU A 53 -21.56 8.93 13.16
CA GLU A 53 -20.41 9.82 13.33
C GLU A 53 -19.91 10.40 11.99
N ALA A 54 -20.52 10.00 10.88
CA ALA A 54 -20.17 10.46 9.55
C ALA A 54 -20.71 11.88 9.28
N PRO A 55 -19.92 12.78 8.67
CA PRO A 55 -20.44 14.08 8.24
C PRO A 55 -21.51 13.88 7.16
N PRO A 56 -22.60 14.66 7.17
CA PRO A 56 -23.66 14.52 6.19
C PRO A 56 -23.17 15.08 4.85
N GLN A 57 -22.91 14.22 3.86
CA GLN A 57 -23.28 14.45 2.46
C GLN A 57 -22.87 13.31 1.52
N THR A 58 -23.88 12.87 0.75
CA THR A 58 -23.93 12.39 -0.65
C THR A 58 -22.82 11.49 -1.25
N PRO A 59 -23.18 10.48 -2.07
CA PRO A 59 -24.45 10.44 -2.79
C PRO A 59 -25.61 9.97 -1.90
N ALA A 60 -26.68 10.76 -1.92
CA ALA A 60 -27.91 10.57 -1.16
C ALA A 60 -28.76 9.42 -1.73
N SER A 61 -28.15 8.47 -2.43
CA SER A 61 -28.88 7.46 -3.20
C SER A 61 -28.60 6.01 -2.78
N GLU A 62 -27.67 5.73 -1.87
CA GLU A 62 -27.43 4.36 -1.42
C GLU A 62 -27.38 4.30 0.10
N SER A 63 -28.27 3.50 0.69
CA SER A 63 -28.37 3.28 2.13
C SER A 63 -27.10 2.57 2.64
N TYR A 64 -26.04 3.34 2.89
CA TYR A 64 -24.85 2.85 3.58
C TYR A 64 -25.12 2.74 5.07
N THR A 65 -24.50 1.77 5.72
CA THR A 65 -24.66 1.46 7.15
C THR A 65 -23.45 1.89 7.98
N ALA A 66 -22.27 1.96 7.37
CA ALA A 66 -21.03 2.39 8.00
C ALA A 66 -20.04 2.97 6.96
N LEU A 67 -18.97 3.59 7.47
CA LEU A 67 -17.83 4.02 6.68
C LEU A 67 -16.60 3.18 7.03
N TYR A 68 -15.82 2.80 6.02
CA TYR A 68 -14.51 2.19 6.18
C TYR A 68 -13.45 3.19 5.74
N GLU A 69 -12.70 3.72 6.71
CA GLU A 69 -11.63 4.66 6.41
C GLU A 69 -10.31 3.94 6.25
N VAL A 70 -9.59 4.27 5.18
CA VAL A 70 -8.25 3.78 4.89
C VAL A 70 -7.31 4.97 4.82
N GLU A 71 -6.28 4.94 5.65
CA GLU A 71 -5.18 5.90 5.67
C GLU A 71 -3.91 5.24 5.12
N LEU A 72 -3.34 5.85 4.10
CA LEU A 72 -2.08 5.49 3.47
C LEU A 72 -1.04 6.55 3.82
N GLU A 73 0.05 6.13 4.44
CA GLU A 73 1.19 6.98 4.81
C GLU A 73 2.45 6.41 4.16
N SER A 74 3.22 7.27 3.50
CA SER A 74 4.55 6.98 2.99
C SER A 74 5.58 7.48 4.02
N ALA A 75 6.38 6.58 4.58
CA ALA A 75 7.47 6.92 5.48
C ALA A 75 8.45 7.86 4.76
N ASP A 76 8.99 8.81 5.53
CA ASP A 76 9.85 9.89 5.03
C ASP A 76 9.19 10.82 3.99
N GLY A 77 7.87 10.73 3.80
CA GLY A 77 7.11 11.61 2.91
C GLY A 77 7.42 11.39 1.42
N LYS A 78 7.93 10.23 1.03
CA LYS A 78 8.21 9.93 -0.38
C LYS A 78 6.91 9.96 -1.18
N ALA A 79 6.85 10.81 -2.20
CA ALA A 79 5.70 10.88 -3.10
C ALA A 79 5.46 9.52 -3.79
N LEU A 80 4.19 9.15 -3.94
CA LEU A 80 3.78 7.90 -4.57
C LEU A 80 3.38 8.13 -6.04
N ASP A 81 4.27 8.78 -6.79
CA ASP A 81 4.02 9.28 -8.15
C ASP A 81 3.97 8.20 -9.25
N GLN A 82 4.28 6.94 -8.91
CA GLN A 82 4.33 5.79 -9.82
C GLN A 82 5.37 5.92 -10.95
N SER A 83 6.44 6.68 -10.71
CA SER A 83 7.57 6.77 -11.64
C SER A 83 8.44 5.51 -11.59
N GLY A 84 8.17 4.54 -12.46
CA GLY A 84 8.96 3.30 -12.60
C GLY A 84 8.41 2.09 -11.83
N TYR A 85 7.28 2.24 -11.13
CA TYR A 85 6.55 1.18 -10.46
C TYR A 85 5.05 1.46 -10.54
N THR A 86 4.21 0.45 -10.32
CA THR A 86 2.78 0.64 -10.11
C THR A 86 2.40 0.12 -8.74
N TYR A 87 1.33 0.67 -8.17
CA TYR A 87 0.78 0.14 -6.93
C TYR A 87 -0.71 0.41 -6.88
N LYS A 88 -1.41 -0.35 -6.04
CA LYS A 88 -2.82 -0.11 -5.75
C LYS A 88 -3.20 -0.59 -4.36
N VAL A 89 -4.11 0.14 -3.73
CA VAL A 89 -4.66 -0.19 -2.41
C VAL A 89 -6.04 -0.79 -2.56
N TYR A 90 -6.19 -2.06 -2.19
CA TYR A 90 -7.43 -2.82 -2.27
C TYR A 90 -8.02 -3.02 -0.87
N PRO A 91 -9.10 -2.32 -0.51
CA PRO A 91 -9.86 -2.65 0.69
C PRO A 91 -10.67 -3.91 0.44
N GLY A 92 -10.92 -4.67 1.51
CA GLY A 92 -11.92 -5.71 1.48
C GLY A 92 -12.63 -5.90 2.81
N LEU A 93 -13.87 -6.34 2.72
CA LEU A 93 -14.80 -6.48 3.83
C LEU A 93 -15.52 -7.82 3.73
N ASP A 94 -15.43 -8.63 4.79
CA ASP A 94 -16.28 -9.81 4.92
C ASP A 94 -17.73 -9.39 5.23
N ASN A 95 -18.70 -10.06 4.61
CA ASN A 95 -20.15 -9.81 4.76
C ASN A 95 -20.66 -8.38 4.51
N ALA A 96 -19.90 -7.56 3.80
CA ALA A 96 -20.34 -6.23 3.38
C ALA A 96 -20.01 -5.94 1.92
N GLU A 97 -20.60 -4.88 1.39
CA GLU A 97 -20.34 -4.37 0.04
C GLU A 97 -19.87 -2.93 0.12
N ILE A 98 -18.81 -2.61 -0.62
CA ILE A 98 -18.36 -1.24 -0.83
C ILE A 98 -19.15 -0.66 -2.01
N VAL A 99 -20.03 0.29 -1.71
CA VAL A 99 -20.94 0.91 -2.69
C VAL A 99 -20.40 2.23 -3.25
N GLY A 100 -19.40 2.81 -2.60
CA GLY A 100 -18.78 4.04 -3.05
C GLY A 100 -17.43 4.28 -2.39
N ALA A 101 -16.66 5.19 -2.97
CA ALA A 101 -15.40 5.64 -2.41
C ALA A 101 -15.19 7.13 -2.70
N GLU A 102 -14.59 7.83 -1.75
CA GLU A 102 -14.18 9.22 -1.93
C GLU A 102 -12.89 9.52 -1.15
N ALA A 103 -12.19 10.58 -1.55
CA ALA A 103 -11.13 11.15 -0.72
C ALA A 103 -11.77 11.75 0.54
N ALA A 104 -11.19 11.49 1.70
CA ALA A 104 -11.81 11.90 2.95
C ALA A 104 -11.88 13.44 3.05
N PRO A 105 -13.05 14.03 3.35
CA PRO A 105 -13.24 15.47 3.49
C PRO A 105 -12.22 16.18 4.38
N ASP A 106 -11.75 15.54 5.45
CA ASP A 106 -10.69 16.06 6.33
C ASP A 106 -9.33 16.14 5.63
N ALA A 107 -8.98 15.17 4.78
CA ALA A 107 -7.76 15.25 3.96
C ALA A 107 -7.87 16.38 2.93
N ILE A 108 -9.03 16.53 2.28
CA ILE A 108 -9.26 17.63 1.31
C ILE A 108 -9.15 19.00 1.98
N LYS A 109 -9.74 19.17 3.18
CA LYS A 109 -9.61 20.40 3.98
C LYS A 109 -8.16 20.72 4.36
N ASN A 110 -7.33 19.69 4.53
CA ASN A 110 -5.90 19.81 4.82
C ASN A 110 -5.04 20.02 3.56
N GLY A 111 -5.65 20.36 2.42
CA GLY A 111 -4.94 20.74 1.20
C GLY A 111 -4.72 19.61 0.20
N HIS A 112 -5.19 18.38 0.48
CA HIS A 112 -5.12 17.30 -0.49
C HIS A 112 -6.04 17.60 -1.68
N LYS A 113 -5.51 17.37 -2.88
CA LYS A 113 -6.23 17.57 -4.14
C LYS A 113 -7.02 16.31 -4.52
N PRO A 114 -8.35 16.38 -4.77
CA PRO A 114 -9.15 15.23 -5.18
C PRO A 114 -8.61 14.52 -6.43
N GLU A 115 -8.04 15.25 -7.38
CA GLU A 115 -7.44 14.71 -8.60
C GLU A 115 -6.21 13.81 -8.36
N ASN A 116 -5.61 13.86 -7.17
CA ASN A 116 -4.55 12.94 -6.79
C ASN A 116 -5.08 11.54 -6.46
N TYR A 117 -6.40 11.37 -6.31
CA TYR A 117 -7.03 10.10 -6.01
C TYR A 117 -7.64 9.52 -7.28
N THR A 118 -7.28 8.28 -7.60
CA THR A 118 -7.93 7.51 -8.66
C THR A 118 -8.61 6.30 -8.03
N PHE A 119 -9.93 6.18 -8.21
CA PHE A 119 -10.74 5.07 -7.72
C PHE A 119 -11.08 4.12 -8.86
N GLY A 120 -11.18 2.82 -8.57
CA GLY A 120 -11.57 1.84 -9.58
C GLY A 120 -10.47 1.56 -10.62
N GLY A 121 -10.86 0.91 -11.72
CA GLY A 121 -9.94 0.38 -12.74
C GLY A 121 -9.34 -0.97 -12.38
N GLU A 122 -8.94 -1.74 -13.38
CA GLU A 122 -8.21 -3.00 -13.20
C GLU A 122 -6.76 -2.78 -13.65
N ASP A 123 -5.80 -3.08 -12.76
CA ASP A 123 -4.39 -3.17 -13.09
C ASP A 123 -3.96 -4.60 -12.78
N THR A 124 -3.73 -5.39 -13.82
CA THR A 124 -3.41 -6.83 -13.69
C THR A 124 -2.12 -7.06 -12.92
N ASN A 125 -1.16 -6.12 -13.00
CA ASN A 125 0.15 -6.23 -12.36
C ASN A 125 0.05 -6.15 -10.84
N THR A 126 -0.93 -5.39 -10.33
CA THR A 126 -1.17 -5.24 -8.89
C THR A 126 -2.33 -6.12 -8.41
N LEU A 127 -3.29 -6.44 -9.28
CA LEU A 127 -4.46 -7.24 -8.93
C LEU A 127 -4.13 -8.73 -8.70
N ASN A 128 -3.29 -9.34 -9.53
CA ASN A 128 -2.98 -10.77 -9.38
C ASN A 128 -2.19 -11.06 -8.09
N PRO A 129 -1.13 -10.32 -7.74
CA PRO A 129 -0.47 -10.48 -6.45
C PRO A 129 -1.41 -10.21 -5.26
N ALA A 130 -2.31 -9.23 -5.38
CA ALA A 130 -3.31 -8.96 -4.34
C ALA A 130 -4.26 -10.15 -4.12
N LYS A 131 -4.70 -10.81 -5.20
CA LYS A 131 -5.49 -12.05 -5.12
C LYS A 131 -4.71 -13.17 -4.45
N GLU A 132 -3.47 -13.42 -4.84
CA GLU A 132 -2.65 -14.45 -4.19
C GLU A 132 -2.47 -14.18 -2.69
N MET A 133 -2.29 -12.91 -2.30
CA MET A 133 -2.26 -12.54 -0.90
C MET A 133 -3.61 -12.78 -0.22
N LEU A 134 -4.73 -12.44 -0.88
CA LEU A 134 -6.08 -12.69 -0.40
C LEU A 134 -6.32 -14.18 -0.13
N GLU A 135 -5.93 -15.06 -1.05
CA GLU A 135 -5.98 -16.52 -0.91
C GLU A 135 -5.19 -16.96 0.32
N ARG A 136 -3.96 -16.45 0.52
CA ARG A 136 -3.15 -16.78 1.70
C ARG A 136 -3.80 -16.35 3.01
N ILE A 137 -4.51 -15.21 3.04
CA ILE A 137 -5.12 -14.70 4.27
C ILE A 137 -6.51 -15.27 4.56
N THR A 138 -7.23 -15.76 3.55
CA THR A 138 -8.63 -16.25 3.66
C THR A 138 -8.80 -17.75 3.42
N GLY A 139 -7.88 -18.38 2.68
CA GLY A 139 -7.96 -19.78 2.27
C GLY A 139 -8.92 -20.07 1.12
N ALA A 140 -9.51 -19.06 0.48
CA ALA A 140 -10.42 -19.22 -0.65
C ALA A 140 -9.67 -19.18 -1.99
N ALA A 141 -10.05 -20.03 -2.95
CA ALA A 141 -9.54 -19.98 -4.32
C ALA A 141 -9.80 -18.59 -4.95
N THR A 142 -8.87 -18.06 -5.75
CA THR A 142 -8.92 -16.65 -6.19
C THR A 142 -9.05 -16.43 -7.70
N SER A 143 -10.23 -16.70 -8.23
CA SER A 143 -10.75 -15.99 -9.42
C SER A 143 -11.12 -14.52 -9.11
N ILE A 144 -11.41 -13.70 -10.14
CA ILE A 144 -11.87 -12.31 -9.94
C ILE A 144 -13.21 -12.31 -9.20
N GLU A 145 -14.10 -13.21 -9.58
CA GLU A 145 -15.42 -13.39 -9.00
C GLU A 145 -15.32 -13.83 -7.54
N GLU A 146 -14.41 -14.74 -7.22
CA GLU A 146 -14.18 -15.17 -5.84
C GLU A 146 -13.52 -14.07 -4.99
N ALA A 147 -12.59 -13.30 -5.55
CA ALA A 147 -12.02 -12.17 -4.82
C ALA A 147 -13.08 -11.10 -4.50
N LYS A 148 -14.00 -10.83 -5.46
CA LYS A 148 -15.18 -9.97 -5.22
C LYS A 148 -16.13 -10.58 -4.19
N ARG A 149 -16.36 -11.91 -4.21
CA ARG A 149 -17.16 -12.61 -3.19
C ARG A 149 -16.52 -12.55 -1.81
N ALA A 150 -15.19 -12.63 -1.75
CA ALA A 150 -14.37 -12.44 -0.55
C ALA A 150 -14.23 -10.96 -0.14
N GLY A 151 -15.03 -10.08 -0.75
CA GLY A 151 -15.20 -8.70 -0.32
C GLY A 151 -14.16 -7.72 -0.85
N MET A 152 -13.25 -8.13 -1.73
CA MET A 152 -12.21 -7.24 -2.27
C MET A 152 -12.83 -6.26 -3.27
N ALA A 153 -12.71 -4.97 -3.00
CA ALA A 153 -13.16 -3.92 -3.92
C ALA A 153 -12.04 -3.49 -4.89
N SER A 154 -12.42 -2.71 -5.90
CA SER A 154 -11.52 -2.26 -6.96
C SER A 154 -10.38 -1.37 -6.48
N GLY A 155 -10.51 -0.74 -5.30
CA GLY A 155 -9.44 -0.02 -4.63
C GLY A 155 -9.16 1.39 -5.14
N PHE A 156 -8.04 1.97 -4.69
CA PHE A 156 -7.61 3.32 -5.06
C PHE A 156 -6.08 3.45 -5.25
N ILE A 157 -5.69 4.52 -5.92
CA ILE A 157 -4.31 4.99 -6.10
C ILE A 157 -4.25 6.44 -5.64
N TYR A 158 -3.17 6.83 -4.97
CA TYR A 158 -2.90 8.22 -4.57
C TYR A 158 -1.57 8.74 -5.14
N LYS A 159 -1.60 9.77 -5.97
CA LYS A 159 -0.38 10.31 -6.63
C LYS A 159 0.14 11.60 -6.02
N GLY A 160 -0.44 12.05 -4.91
CA GLY A 160 -0.01 13.28 -4.25
C GLY A 160 1.25 13.12 -3.41
N ALA A 161 1.79 14.25 -2.98
CA ALA A 161 2.97 14.32 -2.11
C ALA A 161 2.60 14.46 -0.62
N ASP A 162 1.34 14.79 -0.32
CA ASP A 162 0.87 15.06 1.03
C ASP A 162 0.39 13.75 1.69
N PHE A 163 0.84 13.50 2.92
CA PHE A 163 0.48 12.30 3.69
C PHE A 163 -0.02 12.68 5.09
N PRO A 164 -0.93 11.89 5.69
CA PRO A 164 -1.50 10.65 5.16
C PRO A 164 -2.59 10.90 4.11
N ALA A 165 -2.58 10.11 3.03
CA ALA A 165 -3.69 10.06 2.09
C ALA A 165 -4.83 9.26 2.69
N LYS A 166 -6.00 9.89 2.84
CA LYS A 166 -7.16 9.26 3.48
C LYS A 166 -8.32 9.09 2.52
N VAL A 167 -8.90 7.90 2.50
CA VAL A 167 -10.05 7.52 1.67
C VAL A 167 -11.17 6.98 2.56
N ARG A 168 -12.40 7.36 2.23
CA ARG A 168 -13.61 6.79 2.81
C ARG A 168 -14.27 5.85 1.83
N PHE A 169 -14.54 4.64 2.28
CA PHE A 169 -15.37 3.67 1.58
C PHE A 169 -16.74 3.62 2.24
N TYR A 170 -17.78 3.78 1.44
CA TYR A 170 -19.16 3.67 1.88
C TYR A 170 -19.55 2.19 1.88
N ILE A 171 -20.01 1.71 3.03
CA ILE A 171 -20.30 0.29 3.23
C ILE A 171 -21.78 0.06 3.35
N LYS A 172 -22.28 -0.97 2.67
CA LYS A 172 -23.59 -1.54 2.88
C LYS A 172 -23.43 -2.96 3.44
N GLU A 173 -23.84 -3.17 4.68
CA GLU A 173 -23.87 -4.51 5.29
C GLU A 173 -24.84 -5.42 4.54
N LYS A 174 -24.43 -6.67 4.30
CA LYS A 174 -25.31 -7.70 3.70
C LYS A 174 -26.18 -8.37 4.75
N ASP A 175 -25.68 -8.52 5.98
CA ASP A 175 -26.38 -9.13 7.12
C ASP A 175 -26.01 -8.41 8.43
N PRO A 176 -26.88 -7.54 8.97
CA PRO A 176 -26.62 -6.80 10.20
C PRO A 176 -26.59 -7.67 11.46
N ALA A 177 -26.98 -8.96 11.39
CA ALA A 177 -26.86 -9.90 12.50
C ALA A 177 -25.47 -10.54 12.61
N LYS A 178 -24.62 -10.39 11.59
CA LYS A 178 -23.23 -10.88 11.56
C LYS A 178 -22.24 -9.72 11.51
N GLN A 179 -22.20 -8.96 12.60
CA GLN A 179 -21.34 -7.77 12.73
C GLN A 179 -19.83 -8.06 12.84
N GLU A 180 -19.40 -9.32 12.92
CA GLU A 180 -17.97 -9.67 12.87
C GLU A 180 -17.42 -9.51 11.43
N SER A 181 -17.38 -8.26 10.96
CA SER A 181 -16.83 -7.91 9.66
C SER A 181 -15.30 -7.95 9.76
N ARG A 182 -14.71 -9.03 9.22
CA ARG A 182 -13.26 -9.07 8.99
C ARG A 182 -12.97 -8.07 7.87
N SER A 183 -12.34 -6.96 8.23
CA SER A 183 -11.87 -6.00 7.24
C SER A 183 -10.38 -6.15 7.03
N TYR A 184 -9.95 -5.93 5.79
CA TYR A 184 -8.55 -5.92 5.42
C TYR A 184 -8.28 -4.82 4.41
N VAL A 185 -7.02 -4.44 4.30
CA VAL A 185 -6.49 -3.64 3.18
C VAL A 185 -5.23 -4.30 2.69
N LEU A 186 -5.13 -4.43 1.37
CA LEU A 186 -3.94 -4.89 0.68
C LEU A 186 -3.30 -3.70 -0.04
N PHE A 187 -2.05 -3.40 0.24
CA PHE A 187 -1.21 -2.60 -0.64
C PHE A 187 -0.48 -3.56 -1.57
N SER A 188 -0.75 -3.50 -2.86
CA SER A 188 -0.06 -4.31 -3.87
C SER A 188 0.86 -3.42 -4.68
N TYR A 189 2.14 -3.76 -4.68
CA TYR A 189 3.22 -3.05 -5.34
C TYR A 189 3.78 -3.91 -6.47
N HIS A 190 3.97 -3.32 -7.64
CA HIS A 190 4.61 -3.97 -8.77
C HIS A 190 5.75 -3.13 -9.33
N GLU A 191 6.92 -3.75 -9.45
CA GLU A 191 8.09 -3.15 -10.09
C GLU A 191 9.00 -4.24 -10.65
N VAL A 192 9.57 -3.97 -11.82
CA VAL A 192 10.61 -4.81 -12.42
C VAL A 192 11.90 -3.99 -12.51
N LYS A 193 12.93 -4.43 -11.79
CA LYS A 193 14.28 -3.85 -11.86
C LYS A 193 15.23 -4.82 -12.55
N TRP A 194 15.82 -4.40 -13.66
CA TRP A 194 16.83 -5.19 -14.39
C TRP A 194 16.39 -6.62 -14.72
N GLY A 195 15.11 -6.78 -15.10
CA GLY A 195 14.54 -8.09 -15.42
C GLY A 195 14.21 -8.97 -14.21
N LYS A 196 14.37 -8.46 -12.98
CA LYS A 196 13.91 -9.11 -11.75
C LYS A 196 12.63 -8.46 -11.25
N ASP A 197 11.67 -9.29 -10.90
CA ASP A 197 10.46 -8.88 -10.22
C ASP A 197 10.78 -8.60 -8.75
N VAL A 198 10.55 -7.36 -8.31
CA VAL A 198 10.74 -6.89 -6.92
C VAL A 198 9.40 -6.48 -6.30
N SER A 199 8.30 -6.96 -6.88
CA SER A 199 6.92 -6.74 -6.44
C SER A 199 6.67 -7.34 -5.05
N TRP A 200 5.74 -6.73 -4.31
CA TRP A 200 5.38 -7.19 -2.98
C TRP A 200 3.95 -6.78 -2.62
N VAL A 201 3.36 -7.47 -1.65
CA VAL A 201 2.02 -7.15 -1.14
C VAL A 201 2.08 -7.06 0.37
N LYS A 202 1.52 -5.98 0.92
CA LYS A 202 1.35 -5.79 2.37
C LYS A 202 -0.12 -5.87 2.73
N ALA A 203 -0.46 -6.73 3.67
CA ALA A 203 -1.82 -6.89 4.16
C ALA A 203 -1.93 -6.34 5.58
N VAL A 204 -2.95 -5.51 5.83
CA VAL A 204 -3.37 -5.10 7.17
C VAL A 204 -4.77 -5.64 7.40
N LYS A 205 -4.97 -6.35 8.51
CA LYS A 205 -6.27 -6.86 8.94
C LYS A 205 -6.74 -6.02 10.12
N LEU A 206 -8.00 -5.59 10.10
CA LEU A 206 -8.69 -5.15 11.31
C LEU A 206 -9.28 -6.41 11.94
N ALA A 207 -8.88 -6.71 13.18
CA ALA A 207 -9.61 -7.68 13.99
C ALA A 207 -11.01 -7.12 14.31
N PRO A 208 -12.03 -7.99 14.45
CA PRO A 208 -13.36 -7.57 14.89
C PRO A 208 -13.33 -6.86 16.25
#